data_AF-A0A0N1H8A5-F1
#
_entry.id   AF-A0A0N1H8A5-F1
#
_cell.length_a   1.000
_cell.length_b   1.000
_cell.length_c   1.000
_cell.angle_alpha   90.00
_cell.angle_beta   90.00
_cell.angle_gamma   90.00
#
_symmetry.space_group_name_H-M   'P 1'
#
loop_
_entity.id
_entity.type
_entity.pdbx_description
1 polymer ?
#
loop_
_entity_poly.entity_id
_entity_poly.type
_entity_poly.pdbx_seq_one_letter_code
_entity_poly.pdbx_strand_id
1 'polypeptide(L)'
;MATPKLSRRLVLAVVAPALAFGATLGLASAPASAAVWSSCDQYGNTSLNGYTLYNNIWGSGAGAQCIWANSGTNWGVNANHPNTGGIKSYPNAKKVINKSITSLGSLSSDYNVTVPSSGAYNTAYDIWDTNYDYEVMLWVNHTSNVGPLGTSQGNLTLGGSTWTVYKGNNTANDVFSFVRTSNSSSGTVSILPILQWIKDTKGWFGNVTIGDLQFGFEITSSSGGLDFTVNSESVSSS
;
A
#
# COMPACT_ATOMS: atom_id res chain seq x y z
N MET A 1 26.91 78.87 39.93
CA MET A 1 28.30 78.49 39.57
C MET A 1 28.17 77.57 38.37
N ALA A 2 28.43 78.11 37.18
CA ALA A 2 28.28 77.43 35.91
C ALA A 2 29.66 77.22 35.29
N THR A 3 29.89 76.05 34.69
CA THR A 3 31.05 75.77 33.83
C THR A 3 30.63 74.79 32.71
N PRO A 4 31.15 74.94 31.47
CA PRO A 4 30.50 74.49 30.24
C PRO A 4 31.30 73.42 29.46
N LYS A 5 30.75 72.95 28.33
CA LYS A 5 31.41 72.68 27.01
C LYS A 5 30.38 72.05 26.05
N LEU A 6 29.90 72.77 25.00
CA LEU A 6 30.37 72.77 23.60
C LEU A 6 30.76 71.38 23.05
N SER A 7 30.46 70.95 21.81
CA SER A 7 29.52 71.28 20.73
C SER A 7 29.77 70.21 19.65
N ARG A 8 28.76 69.79 18.87
CA ARG A 8 28.93 69.52 17.42
C ARG A 8 27.61 69.19 16.70
N ARG A 9 27.24 70.12 15.81
CA ARG A 9 26.75 70.00 14.42
C ARG A 9 25.51 69.11 14.16
N LEU A 10 24.41 69.75 13.71
CA LEU A 10 23.85 69.70 12.34
C LEU A 10 23.58 68.27 11.86
N VAL A 11 22.36 67.89 11.45
CA VAL A 11 21.75 68.30 10.18
C VAL A 11 20.22 68.16 10.24
N LEU A 12 19.55 69.15 9.64
CA LEU A 12 18.13 69.14 9.28
C LEU A 12 17.91 68.18 8.10
N ALA A 13 16.95 67.26 8.17
CA ALA A 13 16.34 66.69 6.97
C ALA A 13 14.91 66.22 7.27
N VAL A 14 13.95 67.06 6.88
CA VAL A 14 12.56 66.68 6.64
C VAL A 14 12.55 65.75 5.42
N VAL A 15 12.06 64.53 5.57
CA VAL A 15 11.66 63.68 4.44
C VAL A 15 10.33 63.00 4.78
N ALA A 16 9.42 63.07 3.82
CA ALA A 16 7.99 62.79 3.83
C ALA A 16 7.57 61.39 4.37
N PRO A 17 6.29 61.22 4.79
CA PRO A 17 5.74 59.91 5.10
C PRO A 17 5.57 59.11 3.80
N ALA A 18 6.47 58.15 3.55
CA ALA A 18 6.27 57.17 2.50
C ALA A 18 5.15 56.20 2.95
N LEU A 19 4.08 56.18 2.16
CA LEU A 19 2.97 55.24 2.28
C LEU A 19 3.47 53.79 2.37
N ALA A 20 3.06 53.11 3.44
CA ALA A 20 3.29 51.68 3.62
C ALA A 20 2.49 50.89 2.57
N PHE A 21 3.18 50.35 1.56
CA PHE A 21 2.64 49.30 0.71
C PHE A 21 2.80 47.97 1.46
N GLY A 22 1.78 47.60 2.24
CA GLY A 22 1.69 46.28 2.83
C GLY A 22 1.46 45.24 1.73
N ALA A 23 2.50 44.50 1.37
CA ALA A 23 2.36 43.32 0.53
C ALA A 23 1.62 42.23 1.33
N THR A 24 0.31 42.09 1.09
CA THR A 24 -0.44 40.91 1.53
C THR A 24 0.10 39.71 0.74
N LEU A 25 0.98 38.93 1.36
CA LEU A 25 1.32 37.59 0.91
C LEU A 25 0.06 36.74 0.99
N GLY A 26 -0.66 36.64 -0.12
CA GLY A 26 -1.70 35.65 -0.30
C GLY A 26 -1.03 34.27 -0.29
N LEU A 27 -1.05 33.60 0.85
CA LEU A 27 -0.82 32.17 0.91
C LEU A 27 -1.95 31.53 0.09
N ALA A 28 -1.68 31.23 -1.18
CA ALA A 28 -2.53 30.34 -1.95
C ALA A 28 -2.45 28.96 -1.27
N SER A 29 -3.39 28.67 -0.38
CA SER A 29 -3.64 27.31 0.08
C SER A 29 -4.00 26.52 -1.17
N ALA A 30 -3.11 25.62 -1.62
CA ALA A 30 -3.49 24.60 -2.58
C ALA A 30 -4.75 23.90 -2.04
N PRO A 31 -5.74 23.59 -2.89
CA PRO A 31 -6.94 22.91 -2.41
C PRO A 31 -6.50 21.62 -1.73
N ALA A 32 -6.83 21.47 -0.44
CA ALA A 32 -6.73 20.18 0.22
C ALA A 32 -7.70 19.27 -0.52
N SER A 33 -7.17 18.41 -1.40
CA SER A 33 -7.98 17.40 -2.06
C SER A 33 -8.38 16.41 -0.97
N ALA A 34 -9.61 16.57 -0.47
CA ALA A 34 -10.19 15.61 0.46
C ALA A 34 -10.34 14.28 -0.28
N ALA A 35 -10.02 13.17 0.41
CA ALA A 35 -10.31 11.84 -0.10
C ALA A 35 -11.79 11.74 -0.51
N VAL A 36 -12.07 11.11 -1.65
CA VAL A 36 -13.44 10.94 -2.13
C VAL A 36 -14.21 9.94 -1.26
N TRP A 37 -13.50 9.10 -0.50
CA TRP A 37 -14.06 8.21 0.49
C TRP A 37 -13.07 7.93 1.62
N SER A 38 -13.57 7.69 2.82
CA SER A 38 -12.80 7.18 3.95
C SER A 38 -13.69 6.37 4.89
N SER A 39 -13.08 5.47 5.66
CA SER A 39 -13.77 4.70 6.69
C SER A 39 -12.79 4.26 7.78
N CYS A 40 -13.24 4.29 9.03
CA CYS A 40 -12.56 3.67 10.16
C CYS A 40 -13.28 2.39 10.64
N ASP A 41 -14.37 2.03 9.97
CA ASP A 41 -15.20 0.89 10.38
C ASP A 41 -14.47 -0.41 10.07
N GLN A 42 -14.62 -1.37 10.97
CA GLN A 42 -14.24 -2.75 10.70
C GLN A 42 -14.99 -3.25 9.46
N TYR A 43 -14.27 -3.67 8.43
CA TYR A 43 -14.83 -4.12 7.15
C TYR A 43 -15.54 -3.06 6.30
N GLY A 44 -15.36 -1.77 6.63
CA GLY A 44 -15.84 -0.68 5.78
C GLY A 44 -15.30 -0.83 4.36
N ASN A 45 -16.15 -0.65 3.35
CA ASN A 45 -15.77 -0.85 1.96
C ASN A 45 -16.46 0.13 1.01
N THR A 46 -15.89 0.29 -0.18
CA THR A 46 -16.47 1.09 -1.28
C THR A 46 -16.00 0.55 -2.62
N SER A 47 -16.74 0.85 -3.69
CA SER A 47 -16.31 0.53 -5.06
C SER A 47 -15.97 1.79 -5.84
N LEU A 48 -14.74 1.86 -6.37
CA LEU A 48 -14.21 3.00 -7.12
C LEU A 48 -13.43 2.48 -8.34
N ASN A 49 -13.66 3.05 -9.52
CA ASN A 49 -12.90 2.75 -10.75
C ASN A 49 -12.82 1.25 -11.12
N GLY A 50 -13.87 0.48 -10.79
CA GLY A 50 -13.92 -0.96 -11.03
C GLY A 50 -13.03 -1.77 -10.10
N TYR A 51 -12.64 -1.20 -8.96
CA TYR A 51 -12.04 -1.86 -7.81
C TYR A 51 -13.00 -1.79 -6.62
N THR A 52 -12.89 -2.74 -5.69
CA THR A 52 -13.51 -2.63 -4.37
C THR A 52 -12.44 -2.50 -3.31
N LEU A 53 -12.48 -1.43 -2.54
CA LEU A 53 -11.56 -1.17 -1.44
C LEU A 53 -12.17 -1.69 -0.14
N TYR A 54 -11.35 -2.31 0.70
CA TYR A 54 -11.76 -2.85 1.99
C TYR A 54 -10.86 -2.32 3.11
N ASN A 55 -11.46 -1.79 4.18
CA ASN A 55 -10.83 -1.60 5.49
C ASN A 55 -10.86 -2.93 6.27
N ASN A 56 -10.26 -3.98 5.72
CA ASN A 56 -10.43 -5.33 6.22
C ASN A 56 -9.61 -5.54 7.51
N ILE A 57 -10.24 -5.38 8.67
CA ILE A 57 -9.65 -5.59 9.98
C ILE A 57 -10.28 -6.85 10.57
N TRP A 58 -9.59 -7.98 10.45
CA TRP A 58 -10.12 -9.29 10.82
C TRP A 58 -9.37 -9.97 11.97
N GLY A 59 -8.12 -9.57 12.20
CA GLY A 59 -7.25 -10.22 13.17
C GLY A 59 -7.57 -9.82 14.60
N SER A 60 -7.37 -10.76 15.52
CA SER A 60 -7.56 -10.53 16.95
C SER A 60 -6.56 -9.49 17.49
N GLY A 61 -7.01 -8.66 18.44
CA GLY A 61 -6.17 -7.65 19.08
C GLY A 61 -5.77 -6.49 18.15
N ALA A 62 -6.54 -6.24 17.09
CA ALA A 62 -6.33 -5.08 16.23
C ALA A 62 -6.53 -3.76 17.01
N GLY A 63 -5.60 -2.83 16.81
CA GLY A 63 -5.80 -1.43 17.19
C GLY A 63 -6.60 -0.64 16.15
N ALA A 64 -6.68 0.68 16.31
CA ALA A 64 -7.42 1.54 15.38
C ALA A 64 -6.82 1.54 13.97
N GLN A 65 -7.67 1.60 12.94
CA GLN A 65 -7.25 1.71 11.55
C GLN A 65 -8.32 2.46 10.73
N CYS A 66 -7.88 3.42 9.92
CA CYS A 66 -8.74 4.17 9.01
C CYS A 66 -8.17 4.17 7.59
N ILE A 67 -8.99 3.75 6.62
CA ILE A 67 -8.69 3.80 5.20
C ILE A 67 -9.20 5.12 4.59
N TRP A 68 -8.51 5.61 3.57
CA TRP A 68 -8.94 6.73 2.73
C TRP A 68 -8.65 6.40 1.27
N ALA A 69 -9.41 6.99 0.35
CA ALA A 69 -9.28 6.75 -1.09
C ALA A 69 -9.53 8.02 -1.90
N ASN A 70 -8.66 8.29 -2.87
CA ASN A 70 -8.91 9.26 -3.94
C ASN A 70 -9.49 8.56 -5.18
N SER A 71 -9.13 7.28 -5.39
CA SER A 71 -9.65 6.40 -6.42
C SER A 71 -9.53 4.95 -5.97
N GLY A 72 -9.99 3.99 -6.78
CA GLY A 72 -9.75 2.56 -6.53
C GLY A 72 -8.27 2.16 -6.58
N THR A 73 -7.41 3.01 -7.15
CA THR A 73 -5.98 2.74 -7.40
C THR A 73 -5.05 3.75 -6.73
N ASN A 74 -5.59 4.75 -6.03
CA ASN A 74 -4.86 5.69 -5.19
C ASN A 74 -5.60 5.84 -3.87
N TRP A 75 -5.05 5.19 -2.84
CA TRP A 75 -5.66 5.04 -1.55
C TRP A 75 -4.58 4.77 -0.49
N GLY A 76 -4.94 4.87 0.78
CA GLY A 76 -4.03 4.57 1.85
C GLY A 76 -4.74 4.30 3.16
N VAL A 77 -3.97 3.97 4.17
CA VAL A 77 -4.46 3.59 5.49
C VAL A 77 -3.52 4.14 6.55
N ASN A 78 -4.10 4.72 7.60
CA ASN A 78 -3.41 4.96 8.86
C ASN A 78 -3.82 3.84 9.82
N ALA A 79 -2.85 3.08 10.31
CA ALA A 79 -3.08 1.97 11.22
C ALA A 79 -2.22 2.10 12.48
N ASN A 80 -2.82 1.94 13.65
CA ASN A 80 -2.13 1.91 14.94
C ASN A 80 -2.37 0.57 15.64
N HIS A 81 -1.81 -0.50 15.09
CA HIS A 81 -1.91 -1.84 15.66
C HIS A 81 -0.80 -2.10 16.69
N PRO A 82 -1.11 -2.75 17.83
CA PRO A 82 -0.14 -3.00 18.88
C PRO A 82 0.99 -3.93 18.42
N ASN A 83 2.17 -3.80 19.04
CA ASN A 83 3.33 -4.63 18.70
C ASN A 83 3.20 -6.07 19.28
N THR A 84 2.30 -6.84 18.68
CA THR A 84 1.97 -8.23 19.05
C THR A 84 1.93 -9.09 17.79
N GLY A 85 2.12 -10.40 17.94
CA GLY A 85 2.05 -11.35 16.81
C GLY A 85 0.65 -11.47 16.20
N GLY A 86 0.59 -12.12 15.04
CA GLY A 86 -0.64 -12.33 14.27
C GLY A 86 -1.04 -11.12 13.44
N ILE A 87 -1.41 -11.36 12.18
CA ILE A 87 -1.91 -10.31 11.28
C ILE A 87 -3.19 -9.72 11.87
N LYS A 88 -3.31 -8.39 11.85
CA LYS A 88 -4.47 -7.64 12.37
C LYS A 88 -5.43 -7.24 11.27
N SER A 89 -4.91 -6.91 10.09
CA SER A 89 -5.69 -6.39 8.99
C SER A 89 -5.04 -6.68 7.64
N TYR A 90 -5.86 -6.66 6.60
CA TYR A 90 -5.45 -6.66 5.19
C TYR A 90 -6.23 -5.61 4.40
N PRO A 91 -6.07 -4.30 4.68
CA PRO A 91 -6.65 -3.28 3.82
C PRO A 91 -6.15 -3.46 2.39
N ASN A 92 -7.07 -3.51 1.42
CA ASN A 92 -6.75 -3.89 0.05
C ASN A 92 -7.70 -3.26 -0.98
N ALA A 93 -7.22 -3.21 -2.22
CA ALA A 93 -8.02 -3.01 -3.42
C ALA A 93 -8.19 -4.35 -4.15
N LYS A 94 -9.43 -4.70 -4.45
CA LYS A 94 -9.81 -5.92 -5.16
C LYS A 94 -10.28 -5.63 -6.57
N LYS A 95 -9.72 -6.36 -7.54
CA LYS A 95 -10.16 -6.44 -8.93
C LYS A 95 -10.68 -7.84 -9.25
N VAL A 96 -11.88 -7.93 -9.82
CA VAL A 96 -12.41 -9.21 -10.32
C VAL A 96 -11.83 -9.47 -11.72
N ILE A 97 -11.22 -10.65 -11.91
CA ILE A 97 -10.66 -11.10 -13.20
C ILE A 97 -11.66 -11.99 -13.94
N ASN A 98 -12.19 -13.00 -13.25
CA ASN A 98 -13.14 -13.99 -13.75
C ASN A 98 -12.73 -14.64 -15.09
N LYS A 99 -11.49 -15.13 -15.16
CA LYS A 99 -10.95 -15.83 -16.33
C LYS A 99 -10.17 -17.08 -15.91
N SER A 100 -10.30 -18.16 -16.67
CA SER A 100 -9.49 -19.35 -16.45
C SER A 100 -8.03 -19.12 -16.84
N ILE A 101 -7.10 -19.78 -16.17
CA ILE A 101 -5.66 -19.67 -16.46
C ILE A 101 -5.36 -19.90 -17.96
N THR A 102 -6.03 -20.88 -18.57
CA THR A 102 -5.86 -21.19 -20.00
C THR A 102 -6.53 -20.20 -20.96
N SER A 103 -7.52 -19.44 -20.51
CA SER A 103 -8.16 -18.38 -21.31
C SER A 103 -7.41 -17.05 -21.28
N LEU A 104 -6.53 -16.85 -20.30
CA LEU A 104 -5.72 -15.65 -20.17
C LEU A 104 -4.59 -15.68 -21.20
N GLY A 105 -4.54 -14.67 -22.07
CA GLY A 105 -3.35 -14.32 -22.85
C GLY A 105 -2.34 -13.52 -22.02
N SER A 106 -2.82 -12.75 -21.03
CA SER A 106 -1.97 -12.03 -20.08
C SER A 106 -2.72 -11.73 -18.79
N LEU A 107 -1.98 -11.64 -17.69
CA LEU A 107 -2.41 -11.04 -16.43
C LEU A 107 -1.19 -10.40 -15.77
N SER A 108 -1.22 -9.08 -15.63
CA SER A 108 -0.13 -8.31 -15.03
C SER A 108 -0.67 -7.18 -14.17
N SER A 109 0.17 -6.72 -13.23
CA SER A 109 -0.15 -5.58 -12.40
C SER A 109 1.07 -4.68 -12.18
N ASP A 110 0.86 -3.38 -12.34
CA ASP A 110 1.81 -2.34 -11.95
C ASP A 110 1.44 -1.82 -10.56
N TYR A 111 2.45 -1.57 -9.72
CA TYR A 111 2.26 -1.01 -8.39
C TYR A 111 3.27 0.08 -8.10
N ASN A 112 2.86 1.05 -7.28
CA ASN A 112 3.71 2.01 -6.62
C ASN A 112 3.15 2.28 -5.23
N VAL A 113 3.96 2.07 -4.19
CA VAL A 113 3.56 2.22 -2.79
C VAL A 113 4.55 3.08 -2.01
N THR A 114 4.06 3.70 -0.95
CA THR A 114 4.87 4.31 0.10
C THR A 114 4.48 3.65 1.41
N VAL A 115 5.45 3.04 2.07
CA VAL A 115 5.26 2.22 3.27
C VAL A 115 6.26 2.62 4.34
N PRO A 116 5.95 2.45 5.64
CA PRO A 116 6.78 2.93 6.73
C PRO A 116 8.05 2.10 6.85
N SER A 117 9.16 2.70 7.31
CA SER A 117 10.42 1.96 7.54
C SER A 117 10.42 1.09 8.81
N SER A 118 9.33 1.13 9.58
CA SER A 118 9.15 0.41 10.85
C SER A 118 7.81 -0.33 10.88
N GLY A 119 7.57 -1.10 11.93
CA GLY A 119 6.39 -1.97 12.07
C GLY A 119 6.68 -3.40 11.61
N ALA A 120 5.64 -4.24 11.59
CA ALA A 120 5.70 -5.61 11.07
C ALA A 120 4.55 -5.81 10.09
N TYR A 121 4.87 -5.95 8.81
CA TYR A 121 3.88 -6.04 7.74
C TYR A 121 4.49 -6.58 6.45
N ASN A 122 3.64 -6.96 5.49
CA ASN A 122 4.02 -7.14 4.09
C ASN A 122 3.13 -6.28 3.17
N THR A 123 3.64 -5.96 1.98
CA THR A 123 2.83 -5.48 0.85
C THR A 123 2.70 -6.64 -0.12
N ALA A 124 1.47 -7.07 -0.38
CA ALA A 124 1.22 -8.29 -1.13
C ALA A 124 0.04 -8.18 -2.09
N TYR A 125 0.21 -8.83 -3.23
CA TYR A 125 -0.93 -9.35 -3.97
C TYR A 125 -1.49 -10.57 -3.25
N ASP A 126 -2.81 -10.68 -3.24
CA ASP A 126 -3.53 -11.86 -2.76
C ASP A 126 -4.56 -12.28 -3.82
N ILE A 127 -4.29 -13.41 -4.47
CA ILE A 127 -4.98 -13.84 -5.69
C ILE A 127 -5.71 -15.14 -5.40
N TRP A 128 -7.02 -15.12 -5.65
CA TRP A 128 -7.91 -16.23 -5.36
C TRP A 128 -8.54 -16.79 -6.62
N ASP A 129 -8.72 -18.11 -6.65
CA ASP A 129 -9.63 -18.73 -7.58
C ASP A 129 -11.10 -18.49 -7.16
N THR A 130 -12.07 -18.75 -8.03
CA THR A 130 -13.49 -18.45 -7.77
C THR A 130 -14.11 -19.25 -6.63
N ASN A 131 -13.54 -20.40 -6.28
CA ASN A 131 -14.05 -21.25 -5.19
C ASN A 131 -13.29 -21.05 -3.87
N TYR A 132 -12.24 -20.22 -3.87
CA TYR A 132 -11.36 -19.99 -2.72
C TYR A 132 -10.66 -21.26 -2.21
N ASP A 133 -10.40 -22.23 -3.09
CA ASP A 133 -9.64 -23.44 -2.78
C ASP A 133 -8.12 -23.16 -2.80
N TYR A 134 -7.70 -22.13 -3.56
CA TYR A 134 -6.30 -21.79 -3.77
C TYR A 134 -6.04 -20.28 -3.63
N GLU A 135 -5.03 -19.97 -2.82
CA GLU A 135 -4.56 -18.61 -2.55
C GLU A 135 -3.12 -18.45 -3.05
N VAL A 136 -2.87 -17.46 -3.89
CA VAL A 136 -1.54 -17.13 -4.40
C VAL A 136 -1.15 -15.74 -3.91
N MET A 137 -0.21 -15.68 -2.98
CA MET A 137 0.29 -14.42 -2.45
C MET A 137 1.62 -14.03 -3.10
N LEU A 138 1.75 -12.78 -3.55
CA LEU A 138 3.01 -12.25 -4.09
C LEU A 138 3.48 -11.07 -3.24
N TRP A 139 4.42 -11.30 -2.33
CA TRP A 139 4.93 -10.28 -1.42
C TRP A 139 6.03 -9.47 -2.10
N VAL A 140 5.72 -8.23 -2.46
CA VAL A 140 6.66 -7.34 -3.17
C VAL A 140 7.61 -6.61 -2.22
N ASN A 141 7.19 -6.40 -0.97
CA ASN A 141 8.06 -6.03 0.13
C ASN A 141 7.52 -6.57 1.46
N HIS A 142 8.40 -6.64 2.45
CA HIS A 142 8.02 -6.89 3.85
C HIS A 142 9.00 -6.22 4.82
N THR A 143 8.54 -5.99 6.04
CA THR A 143 9.30 -5.32 7.10
C THR A 143 9.24 -6.13 8.39
N SER A 144 10.41 -6.26 9.03
CA SER A 144 10.60 -6.98 10.30
C SER A 144 10.12 -8.45 10.24
N ASN A 145 9.78 -9.03 11.39
CA ASN A 145 9.55 -10.46 11.55
C ASN A 145 8.11 -10.86 11.19
N VAL A 146 7.80 -10.81 9.89
CA VAL A 146 6.62 -11.46 9.29
C VAL A 146 7.09 -12.62 8.42
N GLY A 147 6.26 -13.65 8.25
CA GLY A 147 6.60 -14.82 7.47
C GLY A 147 5.40 -15.40 6.73
N PRO A 148 5.60 -15.95 5.52
CA PRO A 148 4.54 -16.60 4.77
C PRO A 148 4.11 -17.91 5.42
N LEU A 149 2.92 -18.37 5.06
CA LEU A 149 2.41 -19.67 5.49
C LEU A 149 3.15 -20.81 4.79
N GLY A 150 3.48 -21.86 5.55
CA GLY A 150 4.00 -23.12 5.01
C GLY A 150 5.53 -23.26 5.00
N THR A 151 6.03 -24.06 4.06
CA THR A 151 7.46 -24.43 3.98
C THR A 151 8.08 -24.00 2.66
N SER A 152 9.35 -23.57 2.70
CA SER A 152 10.07 -23.12 1.52
C SER A 152 10.23 -24.25 0.50
N GLN A 153 10.05 -23.88 -0.77
CA GLN A 153 10.17 -24.72 -1.96
C GLN A 153 11.38 -24.32 -2.80
N GLY A 154 12.24 -23.43 -2.27
CA GLY A 154 13.41 -22.88 -2.95
C GLY A 154 13.15 -21.56 -3.66
N ASN A 155 14.17 -21.10 -4.39
CA ASN A 155 14.12 -19.85 -5.14
C ASN A 155 13.66 -20.08 -6.59
N LEU A 156 12.90 -19.11 -7.12
CA LEU A 156 12.38 -19.12 -8.49
C LEU A 156 12.46 -17.71 -9.07
N THR A 157 12.96 -17.58 -10.30
CA THR A 157 12.88 -16.32 -11.05
C THR A 157 11.79 -16.44 -12.11
N LEU A 158 10.73 -15.65 -11.97
CA LEU A 158 9.56 -15.68 -12.84
C LEU A 158 8.75 -14.39 -12.71
N GLY A 159 8.00 -14.02 -13.75
CA GLY A 159 7.09 -12.88 -13.67
C GLY A 159 7.77 -11.52 -13.46
N GLY A 160 9.06 -11.41 -13.80
CA GLY A 160 9.85 -10.18 -13.65
C GLY A 160 10.55 -10.01 -12.29
N SER A 161 10.57 -11.04 -11.43
CA SER A 161 11.24 -10.98 -10.13
C SER A 161 11.80 -12.34 -9.70
N THR A 162 12.68 -12.31 -8.69
CA THR A 162 13.15 -13.51 -8.00
C THR A 162 12.43 -13.64 -6.67
N TRP A 163 11.90 -14.82 -6.41
CA TRP A 163 11.06 -15.15 -5.28
C TRP A 163 11.65 -16.32 -4.51
N THR A 164 11.53 -16.32 -3.20
CA THR A 164 11.52 -17.55 -2.41
C THR A 164 10.08 -18.03 -2.32
N VAL A 165 9.83 -19.26 -2.79
CA VAL A 165 8.48 -19.81 -2.88
C VAL A 165 8.17 -20.62 -1.63
N TYR A 166 6.96 -20.52 -1.12
CA TYR A 166 6.44 -21.28 0.01
C TYR A 166 5.14 -21.95 -0.38
N LYS A 167 4.92 -23.17 0.13
CA LYS A 167 3.63 -23.87 0.04
C LYS A 167 3.18 -24.25 1.43
N GLY A 168 1.93 -23.98 1.74
CA GLY A 168 1.25 -24.55 2.90
C GLY A 168 -0.25 -24.63 2.68
N ASN A 169 -0.98 -24.73 3.78
CA ASN A 169 -2.42 -24.91 3.81
C ASN A 169 -3.00 -24.18 5.03
N ASN A 170 -4.12 -23.46 4.83
CA ASN A 170 -4.81 -22.71 5.88
C ASN A 170 -6.14 -23.40 6.28
N THR A 171 -6.09 -24.73 6.46
CA THR A 171 -7.23 -25.61 6.75
C THR A 171 -8.23 -25.78 5.59
N ALA A 172 -8.72 -24.68 5.02
CA ALA A 172 -9.74 -24.69 3.96
C ALA A 172 -9.14 -24.58 2.55
N ASN A 173 -7.97 -23.94 2.42
CA ASN A 173 -7.34 -23.65 1.13
C ASN A 173 -5.83 -23.94 1.14
N ASP A 174 -5.28 -24.24 -0.03
CA ASP A 174 -3.83 -24.31 -0.24
C ASP A 174 -3.28 -22.91 -0.53
N VAL A 175 -2.16 -22.55 0.13
CA VAL A 175 -1.55 -21.23 0.04
C VAL A 175 -0.17 -21.33 -0.61
N PHE A 176 0.04 -20.50 -1.63
CA PHE A 176 1.31 -20.38 -2.36
C PHE A 176 1.85 -18.97 -2.22
N SER A 177 2.85 -18.78 -1.37
CA SER A 177 3.45 -17.45 -1.16
C SER A 177 4.77 -17.32 -1.90
N PHE A 178 4.87 -16.28 -2.72
CA PHE A 178 6.08 -15.89 -3.43
C PHE A 178 6.62 -14.65 -2.73
N VAL A 179 7.69 -14.80 -1.95
CA VAL A 179 8.32 -13.70 -1.23
C VAL A 179 9.49 -13.17 -2.04
N ARG A 180 9.43 -11.91 -2.47
CA ARG A 180 10.49 -11.34 -3.31
C ARG A 180 11.81 -11.32 -2.54
N THR A 181 12.90 -11.74 -3.16
CA THR A 181 14.21 -11.84 -2.49
C THR A 181 14.83 -10.47 -2.21
N SER A 182 14.25 -9.39 -2.73
CA SER A 182 14.62 -8.01 -2.44
C SER A 182 13.36 -7.15 -2.45
N ASN A 183 13.21 -6.29 -1.44
CA ASN A 183 12.05 -5.41 -1.30
C ASN A 183 11.93 -4.45 -2.49
N SER A 184 10.69 -4.17 -2.88
CA SER A 184 10.34 -3.17 -3.88
C SER A 184 9.11 -2.37 -3.47
N SER A 185 9.20 -1.07 -3.71
CA SER A 185 8.08 -0.14 -3.53
C SER A 185 7.41 0.22 -4.86
N SER A 186 7.97 -0.18 -6.01
CA SER A 186 7.34 0.05 -7.30
C SER A 186 7.82 -0.91 -8.37
N GLY A 187 6.94 -1.34 -9.26
CA GLY A 187 7.30 -2.13 -10.43
C GLY A 187 6.11 -2.83 -11.06
N THR A 188 6.40 -3.75 -11.97
CA THR A 188 5.41 -4.58 -12.65
C THR A 188 5.59 -6.03 -12.24
N VAL A 189 4.49 -6.75 -12.01
CA VAL A 189 4.49 -8.20 -11.82
C VAL A 189 3.69 -8.84 -12.94
N SER A 190 4.34 -9.74 -13.71
CA SER A 190 3.64 -10.59 -14.67
C SER A 190 3.13 -11.83 -13.96
N ILE A 191 1.85 -11.83 -13.62
CA ILE A 191 1.19 -12.82 -12.75
C ILE A 191 0.89 -14.11 -13.50
N LEU A 192 0.46 -14.04 -14.76
CA LEU A 192 0.07 -15.24 -15.53
C LEU A 192 1.19 -16.32 -15.59
N PRO A 193 2.46 -15.98 -15.86
CA PRO A 193 3.54 -16.98 -15.80
C PRO A 193 3.65 -17.69 -14.44
N ILE A 194 3.42 -16.98 -13.33
CA ILE A 194 3.46 -17.55 -11.98
C ILE A 194 2.32 -18.56 -11.81
N LEU A 195 1.10 -18.19 -12.20
CA LEU A 195 -0.07 -19.09 -12.17
C LEU A 195 0.15 -20.33 -13.05
N GLN A 196 0.69 -20.15 -14.25
CA GLN A 196 1.05 -21.26 -15.15
C GLN A 196 2.14 -22.16 -14.54
N TRP A 197 3.13 -21.61 -13.84
CA TRP A 197 4.14 -22.42 -13.18
C TRP A 197 3.55 -23.30 -12.06
N ILE A 198 2.65 -22.75 -11.24
CA ILE A 198 1.96 -23.51 -10.20
C ILE A 198 1.15 -24.67 -10.81
N LYS A 199 0.42 -24.38 -11.89
CA LYS A 199 -0.41 -25.36 -12.62
C LYS A 199 0.41 -26.41 -13.37
N ASP A 200 1.28 -25.96 -14.27
CA ASP A 200 1.89 -26.80 -15.30
C ASP A 200 3.23 -27.38 -14.89
N THR A 201 4.02 -26.64 -14.09
CA THR A 201 5.33 -27.12 -13.63
C THR A 201 5.23 -27.87 -12.31
N LYS A 202 4.45 -27.34 -11.36
CA LYS A 202 4.31 -27.97 -10.04
C LYS A 202 3.13 -28.91 -9.94
N GLY A 203 2.11 -28.77 -10.79
CA GLY A 203 0.90 -29.60 -10.71
C GLY A 203 0.13 -29.41 -9.41
N TRP A 204 0.29 -28.26 -8.74
CA TRP A 204 -0.30 -28.04 -7.41
C TRP A 204 -1.78 -27.66 -7.49
N PHE A 205 -2.22 -27.09 -8.61
CA PHE A 205 -3.63 -26.91 -8.92
C PHE A 205 -3.90 -27.15 -10.42
N GLY A 206 -5.18 -27.27 -10.76
CA GLY A 206 -5.63 -27.46 -12.14
C GLY A 206 -5.77 -26.16 -12.93
N ASN A 207 -6.53 -26.22 -14.02
CA ASN A 207 -6.97 -25.03 -14.76
C ASN A 207 -8.11 -24.33 -14.01
N VAL A 208 -7.76 -23.60 -12.96
CA VAL A 208 -8.74 -22.84 -12.15
C VAL A 208 -9.15 -21.54 -12.84
N THR A 209 -10.28 -20.97 -12.40
CA THR A 209 -10.73 -19.63 -12.76
C THR A 209 -10.26 -18.65 -11.72
N ILE A 210 -9.44 -17.67 -12.12
CA ILE A 210 -9.02 -16.58 -11.23
C ILE A 210 -10.21 -15.66 -11.00
N GLY A 211 -10.64 -15.57 -9.74
CA GLY A 211 -11.74 -14.73 -9.30
C GLY A 211 -11.23 -13.35 -8.93
N ASP A 212 -10.59 -13.26 -7.77
CA ASP A 212 -10.15 -12.01 -7.18
C ASP A 212 -8.63 -11.83 -7.31
N LEU A 213 -8.21 -10.65 -7.75
CA LEU A 213 -6.84 -10.15 -7.61
C LEU A 213 -6.89 -8.98 -6.65
N GLN A 214 -6.32 -9.16 -5.47
CA GLN A 214 -6.27 -8.15 -4.42
C GLN A 214 -4.84 -7.62 -4.28
N PHE A 215 -4.70 -6.35 -3.90
CA PHE A 215 -3.41 -5.76 -3.57
C PHE A 215 -3.55 -4.85 -2.34
N GLY A 216 -2.65 -5.02 -1.37
CA GLY A 216 -2.78 -4.34 -0.08
C GLY A 216 -1.65 -4.64 0.88
N PHE A 217 -1.94 -4.44 2.17
CA PHE A 217 -0.94 -4.53 3.24
C PHE A 217 -1.42 -5.49 4.33
N GLU A 218 -0.73 -6.60 4.59
CA GLU A 218 -1.01 -7.39 5.78
C GLU A 218 -0.25 -6.80 6.97
N ILE A 219 -0.97 -6.17 7.90
CA ILE A 219 -0.37 -5.41 8.99
C ILE A 219 -0.44 -6.24 10.28
N THR A 220 0.71 -6.68 10.78
CA THR A 220 0.84 -7.37 12.08
C THR A 220 1.01 -6.38 13.22
N SER A 221 1.84 -5.34 13.02
CA SER A 221 2.00 -4.23 13.96
C SER A 221 2.39 -2.92 13.28
N SER A 222 1.91 -1.82 13.86
CA SER A 222 2.14 -0.45 13.38
C SER A 222 2.03 0.55 14.54
N SER A 223 2.66 0.21 15.66
CA SER A 223 2.54 0.96 16.92
C SER A 223 2.98 2.41 16.75
N GLY A 224 2.14 3.33 17.22
CA GLY A 224 2.35 4.77 17.06
C GLY A 224 1.57 5.39 15.89
N GLY A 225 0.85 4.58 15.11
CA GLY A 225 0.10 5.03 13.94
C GLY A 225 1.03 5.20 12.75
N LEU A 226 1.03 4.23 11.84
CA LEU A 226 1.83 4.28 10.62
C LEU A 226 0.94 4.41 9.40
N ASP A 227 1.43 5.16 8.41
CA ASP A 227 0.77 5.38 7.14
C ASP A 227 1.30 4.44 6.06
N PHE A 228 0.37 3.85 5.30
CA PHE A 228 0.63 3.03 4.14
C PHE A 228 -0.16 3.60 2.98
N THR A 229 0.48 3.78 1.83
CA THR A 229 -0.15 4.41 0.66
C THR A 229 0.12 3.58 -0.58
N VAL A 230 -0.95 3.28 -1.32
CA VAL A 230 -0.86 2.89 -2.73
C VAL A 230 -0.95 4.18 -3.54
N ASN A 231 0.18 4.59 -4.11
CA ASN A 231 0.27 5.80 -4.93
C ASN A 231 -0.38 5.57 -6.30
N SER A 232 -0.20 4.38 -6.85
CA SER A 232 -0.85 3.94 -8.08
C SER A 232 -0.86 2.42 -8.16
N GLU A 233 -1.91 1.87 -8.76
CA GLU A 233 -2.04 0.46 -9.09
C GLU A 233 -2.79 0.31 -10.41
N SER A 234 -2.48 -0.71 -11.19
CA SER A 234 -3.26 -1.06 -12.37
C SER A 234 -3.15 -2.54 -12.69
N VAL A 235 -4.28 -3.18 -12.91
CA VAL A 235 -4.37 -4.56 -13.41
C VAL A 235 -4.75 -4.57 -14.88
N SER A 236 -4.00 -5.34 -15.67
CA SER A 236 -4.30 -5.62 -17.08
C SER A 236 -4.47 -7.12 -17.30
N SER A 237 -5.49 -7.51 -18.08
CA SER A 237 -5.67 -8.88 -18.53
C SER A 237 -6.28 -8.92 -19.93
N SER A 238 -5.84 -9.88 -20.74
CA SER A 238 -6.38 -10.16 -22.09
C SER A 238 -6.91 -11.58 -22.16
#